data_AF-A0A353Q9X1-F1
#
_entry.id   AF-A0A353Q9X1-F1
#
_cell.length_a   1.000
_cell.length_b   1.000
_cell.length_c   1.000
_cell.angle_alpha   90.00
_cell.angle_beta   90.00
_cell.angle_gamma   90.00
#
_symmetry.space_group_name_H-M   'P 1'
#
loop_
_entity.id
_entity.type
_entity.pdbx_description
1 polymer ?
#
loop_
_entity_poly.entity_id
_entity_poly.type
_entity_poly.pdbx_seq_one_letter_code
_entity_poly.pdbx_strand_id
1 'polypeptide(L)'
;MIPQRYIEEWKAVAPWPTDAQVEQDLIIVRALIEIFSDEMLRQSLAFRGGMALHKLYLSPQIRYSEDIDLVQINSEPISPILKRIRERLSFLGTKRIVKQHIHNNTIIYRFEPEDPSIMSMRLKVEINTREHFNVLGLKKIPYKIESSWFTGGCIITSYEIEELLGTKLRALYQRRKGRDLFDLYWALTNQAINRQKVLQCYKAYMNFSVDKLPTQKQLLVNMEEKMIDNEFLQNIHSILKPEVEYNNGEAWILI
;
A
#
# COMPACT_ATOMS: atom_id res chain seq x y z
N MET A 1 -20.15 -9.15 -4.30
CA MET A 1 -19.62 -9.39 -5.67
C MET A 1 -19.06 -10.81 -5.80
N ILE A 2 -18.29 -11.26 -4.82
CA ILE A 2 -17.73 -12.62 -4.74
C ILE A 2 -18.68 -13.49 -3.92
N PRO A 3 -19.14 -14.64 -4.43
CA PRO A 3 -20.03 -15.52 -3.66
C PRO A 3 -19.47 -15.90 -2.28
N GLN A 4 -20.32 -15.90 -1.26
CA GLN A 4 -19.95 -16.10 0.16
C GLN A 4 -18.98 -17.27 0.40
N ARG A 5 -19.20 -18.42 -0.25
CA ARG A 5 -18.33 -19.61 -0.11
C ARG A 5 -16.84 -19.33 -0.35
N TYR A 6 -16.52 -18.42 -1.28
CA TYR A 6 -15.14 -18.09 -1.62
C TYR A 6 -14.54 -17.07 -0.64
N ILE A 7 -15.38 -16.22 -0.06
CA ILE A 7 -14.99 -15.30 1.01
C ILE A 7 -14.63 -16.13 2.25
N GLU A 8 -15.45 -17.12 2.60
CA GLU A 8 -15.20 -18.05 3.71
C GLU A 8 -13.91 -18.84 3.52
N GLU A 9 -13.64 -19.33 2.30
CA GLU A 9 -12.36 -19.96 1.96
C GLU A 9 -11.19 -18.99 2.15
N TRP A 10 -11.31 -17.75 1.66
CA TRP A 10 -10.23 -16.76 1.73
C TRP A 10 -9.92 -16.28 3.15
N LYS A 11 -10.85 -16.43 4.12
CA LYS A 11 -10.58 -16.13 5.54
C LYS A 11 -9.39 -16.93 6.09
N ALA A 12 -9.12 -18.12 5.58
CA ALA A 12 -7.96 -18.91 6.00
C ALA A 12 -6.62 -18.22 5.64
N VAL A 13 -6.61 -17.37 4.61
CA VAL A 13 -5.43 -16.61 4.15
C VAL A 13 -5.42 -15.20 4.73
N ALA A 14 -6.58 -14.54 4.72
CA ALA A 14 -6.77 -13.16 5.13
C ALA A 14 -7.94 -13.07 6.14
N PRO A 15 -7.72 -13.43 7.42
CA PRO A 15 -8.75 -13.42 8.46
C PRO A 15 -9.06 -11.99 8.93
N TRP A 16 -9.61 -11.17 8.04
CA TRP A 16 -10.03 -9.81 8.37
C TRP A 16 -11.31 -9.82 9.21
N PRO A 17 -11.51 -8.85 10.13
CA PRO A 17 -12.66 -8.83 11.03
C PRO A 17 -14.04 -8.90 10.36
N THR A 18 -14.19 -8.38 9.14
CA THR A 18 -15.46 -8.45 8.41
C THR A 18 -15.32 -9.14 7.05
N ASP A 19 -16.37 -9.85 6.63
CA ASP A 19 -16.43 -10.55 5.34
C ASP A 19 -16.21 -9.60 4.16
N ALA A 20 -16.67 -8.36 4.28
CA ALA A 20 -16.43 -7.30 3.33
C ALA A 20 -14.94 -6.93 3.18
N GLN A 21 -14.16 -6.95 4.27
CA GLN A 21 -12.72 -6.74 4.21
C GLN A 21 -12.00 -7.95 3.58
N VAL A 22 -12.49 -9.16 3.85
CA VAL A 22 -11.98 -10.40 3.21
C VAL A 22 -12.25 -10.37 1.70
N GLU A 23 -13.46 -10.00 1.30
CA GLU A 23 -13.82 -9.82 -0.11
C GLU A 23 -12.96 -8.74 -0.79
N GLN A 24 -12.78 -7.58 -0.14
CA GLN A 24 -11.91 -6.52 -0.66
C GLN A 24 -10.46 -7.01 -0.82
N ASP A 25 -9.92 -7.76 0.13
CA ASP A 25 -8.57 -8.31 0.03
C ASP A 25 -8.42 -9.24 -1.17
N LEU A 26 -9.40 -10.13 -1.38
CA LEU A 26 -9.44 -11.04 -2.53
C LEU A 26 -9.52 -10.27 -3.87
N ILE A 27 -10.29 -9.18 -3.91
CA ILE A 27 -10.35 -8.26 -5.05
C ILE A 27 -8.99 -7.59 -5.31
N ILE A 28 -8.34 -7.10 -4.27
CA ILE A 28 -7.03 -6.42 -4.35
C ILE A 28 -5.98 -7.35 -4.91
N VAL A 29 -5.88 -8.58 -4.38
CA VAL A 29 -4.84 -9.52 -4.83
C VAL A 29 -5.06 -9.95 -6.27
N ARG A 30 -6.32 -10.11 -6.71
CA ARG A 30 -6.66 -10.31 -8.13
C ARG A 30 -6.28 -9.08 -8.96
N ALA A 31 -6.63 -7.88 -8.53
CA ALA A 31 -6.34 -6.64 -9.24
C ALA A 31 -4.82 -6.44 -9.44
N LEU A 32 -4.00 -6.76 -8.43
CA LEU A 32 -2.54 -6.74 -8.55
C LEU A 32 -2.06 -7.71 -9.64
N ILE A 33 -2.57 -8.95 -9.65
CA ILE A 33 -2.22 -9.93 -10.69
C ILE A 33 -2.67 -9.44 -12.07
N GLU A 34 -3.90 -8.95 -12.22
CA GLU A 34 -4.42 -8.46 -13.51
C GLU A 34 -3.59 -7.28 -14.06
N ILE A 35 -3.20 -6.33 -13.21
CA ILE A 35 -2.35 -5.18 -13.58
C ILE A 35 -0.96 -5.65 -14.00
N PHE A 36 -0.27 -6.43 -13.17
CA PHE A 36 1.13 -6.79 -13.39
C PHE A 36 1.34 -7.98 -14.34
N SER A 37 0.27 -8.65 -14.76
CA SER A 37 0.32 -9.63 -15.86
C SER A 37 0.32 -8.97 -17.24
N ASP A 38 -0.10 -7.71 -17.33
CA ASP A 38 0.01 -6.92 -18.57
C ASP A 38 1.43 -6.37 -18.72
N GLU A 39 2.06 -6.65 -19.86
CA GLU A 39 3.45 -6.27 -20.10
C GLU A 39 3.68 -4.76 -20.09
N MET A 40 2.79 -3.99 -20.72
CA MET A 40 2.88 -2.52 -20.75
C MET A 40 2.76 -1.96 -19.34
N LEU A 41 1.73 -2.36 -18.58
CA LEU A 41 1.55 -1.88 -17.21
C LEU A 41 2.73 -2.28 -16.31
N ARG A 42 3.23 -3.51 -16.41
CA ARG A 42 4.37 -3.98 -15.60
C ARG A 42 5.67 -3.22 -15.88
N GLN A 43 5.87 -2.75 -17.11
CA GLN A 43 7.02 -1.93 -17.49
C GLN A 43 6.84 -0.46 -17.12
N SER A 44 5.61 0.05 -17.11
CA SER A 44 5.32 1.46 -16.82
C SER A 44 5.01 1.76 -15.35
N LEU A 45 4.69 0.76 -14.52
CA LEU A 45 4.23 0.95 -13.14
C LEU A 45 5.07 0.17 -12.13
N ALA A 46 5.31 0.79 -10.98
CA ALA A 46 5.88 0.17 -9.80
C ALA A 46 4.88 0.21 -8.63
N PHE A 47 4.69 -0.92 -7.96
CA PHE A 47 3.86 -1.04 -6.76
C PHE A 47 4.60 -0.48 -5.55
N ARG A 48 3.95 0.36 -4.74
CA ARG A 48 4.55 1.02 -3.58
C ARG A 48 3.59 1.11 -2.40
N GLY A 49 4.05 1.84 -1.37
CA GLY A 49 3.21 2.21 -0.24
C GLY A 49 3.09 1.09 0.80
N GLY A 50 2.13 1.28 1.71
CA GLY A 50 1.93 0.36 2.82
C GLY A 50 1.41 -1.00 2.38
N MET A 51 0.66 -1.08 1.29
CA MET A 51 0.17 -2.36 0.77
C MET A 51 1.29 -3.18 0.12
N ALA A 52 2.16 -2.54 -0.68
CA ALA A 52 3.33 -3.23 -1.25
C ALA A 52 4.26 -3.80 -0.18
N LEU A 53 4.50 -3.01 0.88
CA LEU A 53 5.31 -3.47 2.02
C LEU A 53 4.74 -4.77 2.62
N HIS A 54 3.43 -4.81 2.89
CA HIS A 54 2.82 -5.98 3.52
C HIS A 54 2.65 -7.17 2.58
N LYS A 55 2.17 -6.95 1.35
CA LYS A 55 1.91 -8.04 0.40
C LYS A 55 3.19 -8.68 -0.15
N LEU A 56 4.29 -7.94 -0.25
CA LEU A 56 5.53 -8.43 -0.87
C LEU A 56 6.61 -8.82 0.13
N TYR A 57 6.64 -8.19 1.32
CA TYR A 57 7.76 -8.34 2.26
C TYR A 57 7.35 -8.74 3.68
N LEU A 58 6.16 -8.35 4.14
CA LEU A 58 5.66 -8.67 5.49
C LEU A 58 4.46 -9.62 5.40
N SER A 59 4.66 -10.77 4.76
CA SER A 59 3.65 -11.82 4.67
C SER A 59 3.78 -12.79 5.86
N PRO A 60 2.67 -13.19 6.52
CA PRO A 60 1.29 -12.78 6.25
C PRO A 60 1.03 -11.31 6.64
N GLN A 61 0.21 -10.61 5.85
CA GLN A 61 -0.18 -9.23 6.14
C GLN A 61 -0.90 -9.15 7.49
N ILE A 62 -0.51 -8.18 8.32
CA ILE A 62 -0.94 -8.06 9.73
C ILE A 62 -1.84 -6.86 10.01
N ARG A 63 -1.92 -5.92 9.06
CA ARG A 63 -2.86 -4.80 9.11
C ARG A 63 -3.57 -4.63 7.80
N TYR A 64 -4.84 -4.24 7.85
CA TYR A 64 -5.69 -4.04 6.70
C TYR A 64 -5.21 -2.84 5.87
N SER A 65 -5.41 -2.94 4.55
CA SER A 65 -5.13 -1.88 3.57
C SER A 65 -6.07 -2.07 2.38
N GLU A 66 -6.69 -0.98 1.92
CA GLU A 66 -7.73 -1.04 0.88
C GLU A 66 -7.33 -0.40 -0.46
N ASP A 67 -6.30 0.47 -0.44
CA ASP A 67 -5.85 1.25 -1.59
C ASP A 67 -4.61 0.62 -2.26
N ILE A 68 -4.58 0.59 -3.60
CA ILE A 68 -3.41 0.20 -4.39
C ILE A 68 -2.64 1.46 -4.80
N ASP A 69 -1.44 1.65 -4.24
CA ASP A 69 -0.55 2.77 -4.56
C ASP A 69 0.50 2.37 -5.61
N LEU A 70 0.56 3.10 -6.71
CA LEU A 70 1.47 2.89 -7.83
C LEU A 70 2.30 4.15 -8.12
N VAL A 71 3.46 3.97 -8.74
CA VAL A 71 4.24 5.04 -9.37
C VAL A 71 4.39 4.74 -10.84
N GLN A 72 4.21 5.75 -11.67
CA GLN A 72 4.64 5.71 -13.06
C GLN A 72 6.17 5.77 -13.12
N ILE A 73 6.80 4.74 -13.66
CA ILE A 73 8.27 4.59 -13.67
C ILE A 73 8.93 5.66 -14.54
N ASN A 74 8.44 5.86 -15.75
CA ASN A 74 8.95 6.84 -16.70
C ASN A 74 8.01 8.04 -16.83
N SER A 75 8.55 9.23 -17.05
CA SER A 75 7.74 10.42 -17.29
C SER A 75 7.13 10.40 -18.69
N GLU A 76 5.92 9.88 -18.80
CA GLU A 76 5.19 9.66 -20.05
C GLU A 76 3.72 10.07 -19.90
N PRO A 77 2.95 10.23 -20.99
CA PRO A 77 1.52 10.45 -20.89
C PRO A 77 0.81 9.33 -20.10
N ILE A 78 -0.04 9.70 -19.14
CA ILE A 78 -0.76 8.72 -18.29
C ILE A 78 -1.93 8.03 -19.01
N SER A 79 -2.42 8.59 -20.12
CA SER A 79 -3.63 8.11 -20.82
C SER A 79 -3.57 6.64 -21.26
N PRO A 80 -2.48 6.12 -21.88
CA PRO A 80 -2.37 4.71 -22.24
C PRO A 80 -2.46 3.77 -21.02
N ILE A 81 -1.82 4.14 -19.91
CA ILE A 81 -1.86 3.40 -18.65
C ILE A 81 -3.31 3.34 -18.12
N LEU A 82 -4.01 4.49 -18.08
CA LEU A 82 -5.40 4.52 -17.62
C LEU A 82 -6.31 3.66 -18.49
N LYS A 83 -6.12 3.69 -19.82
CA LYS A 83 -6.89 2.85 -20.74
C LYS A 83 -6.63 1.37 -20.48
N ARG A 84 -5.37 0.96 -20.34
CA ARG A 84 -5.03 -0.45 -20.12
C ARG A 84 -5.48 -0.95 -18.75
N ILE A 85 -5.39 -0.16 -17.68
CA ILE A 85 -5.98 -0.49 -16.38
C ILE A 85 -7.51 -0.71 -16.51
N ARG A 86 -8.19 0.04 -17.37
CA ARG A 86 -9.64 -0.16 -17.61
C ARG A 86 -9.93 -1.56 -18.13
N GLU A 87 -9.12 -2.01 -19.08
CA GLU A 87 -9.27 -3.29 -19.76
C GLU A 87 -8.95 -4.43 -18.79
N ARG A 88 -7.82 -4.32 -18.07
CA ARG A 88 -7.36 -5.34 -17.11
C ARG A 88 -8.25 -5.47 -15.87
N LEU A 89 -8.85 -4.38 -15.39
CA LEU A 89 -9.76 -4.39 -14.25
C LEU A 89 -11.25 -4.45 -14.64
N SER A 90 -11.57 -4.88 -15.86
CA SER A 90 -12.95 -4.98 -16.35
C SER A 90 -13.83 -5.94 -15.54
N PHE A 91 -13.23 -6.87 -14.77
CA PHE A 91 -13.96 -7.75 -13.86
C PHE A 91 -14.66 -7.01 -12.71
N LEU A 92 -14.24 -5.79 -12.40
CA LEU A 92 -14.91 -4.88 -11.45
C LEU A 92 -16.06 -4.09 -12.10
N GLY A 93 -16.35 -4.37 -13.36
CA GLY A 93 -17.29 -3.63 -14.19
C GLY A 93 -16.63 -2.53 -15.02
N THR A 94 -17.44 -1.91 -15.88
CA THR A 94 -16.99 -0.89 -16.83
C THR A 94 -17.08 0.54 -16.28
N LYS A 95 -17.89 0.74 -15.22
CA LYS A 95 -18.06 2.04 -14.56
C LYS A 95 -16.90 2.31 -13.62
N ARG A 96 -16.19 3.41 -13.85
CA ARG A 96 -15.14 3.92 -12.95
C ARG A 96 -15.11 5.44 -12.97
N ILE A 97 -14.62 6.02 -11.89
CA ILE A 97 -14.32 7.45 -11.81
C ILE A 97 -12.81 7.60 -11.92
N VAL A 98 -12.34 8.51 -12.78
CA VAL A 98 -10.93 8.89 -12.87
C VAL A 98 -10.81 10.34 -12.42
N LYS A 99 -10.09 10.58 -11.33
CA LYS A 99 -9.74 11.92 -10.84
C LYS A 99 -8.29 12.19 -11.20
N GLN A 100 -8.06 13.13 -12.09
CA GLN A 100 -6.71 13.54 -12.48
C GLN A 100 -6.30 14.78 -11.70
N HIS A 101 -5.16 14.70 -11.05
CA HIS A 101 -4.48 15.81 -10.40
C HIS A 101 -3.10 15.97 -11.02
N ILE A 102 -2.49 17.13 -10.83
CA ILE A 102 -1.19 17.51 -11.43
C ILE A 102 -0.06 16.49 -11.18
N HIS A 103 -0.11 15.74 -10.08
CA HIS A 103 0.94 14.78 -9.70
C HIS A 103 0.41 13.37 -9.39
N ASN A 104 -0.91 13.17 -9.47
CA ASN A 104 -1.53 11.92 -9.06
C ASN A 104 -2.79 11.66 -9.87
N ASN A 105 -3.02 10.40 -10.22
CA ASN A 105 -4.26 9.97 -10.87
C ASN A 105 -4.92 8.92 -10.00
N THR A 106 -6.15 9.18 -9.57
CA THR A 106 -6.92 8.27 -8.71
C THR A 106 -8.05 7.65 -9.54
N ILE A 107 -8.02 6.32 -9.67
CA ILE A 107 -9.06 5.51 -10.30
C ILE A 107 -9.91 4.87 -9.21
N ILE A 108 -11.22 5.01 -9.29
CA ILE A 108 -12.17 4.47 -8.30
C ILE A 108 -13.14 3.53 -9.02
N TYR A 109 -13.10 2.26 -8.66
CA TYR A 109 -14.10 1.26 -9.02
C TYR A 109 -15.02 1.07 -7.81
N ARG A 110 -16.34 1.21 -8.02
CA ARG A 110 -17.32 0.87 -6.99
C ARG A 110 -17.95 -0.46 -7.32
N PHE A 111 -18.18 -1.26 -6.30
CA PHE A 111 -18.83 -2.54 -6.42
C PHE A 111 -19.75 -2.77 -5.22
N GLU A 112 -20.69 -3.69 -5.37
CA GLU A 112 -21.59 -4.14 -4.31
C GLU A 112 -20.96 -5.40 -3.69
N PRO A 113 -20.59 -5.38 -2.40
CA PRO A 113 -20.07 -6.56 -1.73
C PRO A 113 -21.15 -7.64 -1.58
N GLU A 114 -20.76 -8.84 -1.21
CA GLU A 114 -21.69 -9.94 -0.95
C GLU A 114 -22.55 -9.68 0.30
N ASP A 115 -21.98 -9.00 1.31
CA ASP A 115 -22.68 -8.62 2.52
C ASP A 115 -23.81 -7.62 2.21
N PRO A 116 -25.09 -8.02 2.36
CA PRO A 116 -26.23 -7.18 1.99
C PRO A 116 -26.41 -5.96 2.90
N SER A 117 -25.75 -5.92 4.07
CA SER A 117 -25.77 -4.75 4.96
C SER A 117 -24.92 -3.59 4.44
N ILE A 118 -24.02 -3.85 3.47
CA ILE A 118 -23.12 -2.85 2.91
C ILE A 118 -23.52 -2.54 1.47
N MET A 119 -24.09 -1.35 1.26
CA MET A 119 -24.61 -0.97 -0.06
C MET A 119 -23.53 -0.85 -1.14
N SER A 120 -22.31 -0.42 -0.80
CA SER A 120 -21.24 -0.25 -1.78
C SER A 120 -19.86 -0.16 -1.13
N MET A 121 -18.88 -0.78 -1.76
CA MET A 121 -17.45 -0.65 -1.48
C MET A 121 -16.72 -0.05 -2.68
N ARG A 122 -15.42 0.23 -2.51
CA ARG A 122 -14.58 0.74 -3.59
C ARG A 122 -13.19 0.14 -3.58
N LEU A 123 -12.66 -0.12 -4.77
CA LEU A 123 -11.22 -0.27 -5.01
C LEU A 123 -10.68 1.05 -5.53
N LYS A 124 -9.65 1.58 -4.85
CA LYS A 124 -8.91 2.76 -5.29
C LYS A 124 -7.55 2.34 -5.82
N VAL A 125 -7.21 2.82 -7.01
CA VAL A 125 -5.87 2.71 -7.59
C VAL A 125 -5.32 4.13 -7.75
N GLU A 126 -4.26 4.44 -7.02
CA GLU A 126 -3.60 5.75 -7.07
C GLU A 126 -2.28 5.64 -7.82
N ILE A 127 -2.05 6.51 -8.78
CA ILE A 127 -0.84 6.50 -9.61
C ILE A 127 -0.14 7.85 -9.48
N ASN A 128 0.98 7.86 -8.76
CA ASN A 128 1.85 9.01 -8.71
C ASN A 128 2.58 9.18 -10.04
N THR A 129 2.50 10.39 -10.61
CA THR A 129 3.07 10.75 -11.92
C THR A 129 4.07 11.91 -11.79
N ARG A 130 4.73 12.01 -10.64
CA ARG A 130 5.76 13.03 -10.36
C ARG A 130 7.07 12.42 -9.87
N GLU A 131 6.99 11.42 -8.99
CA GLU A 131 8.13 10.76 -8.36
C GLU A 131 8.69 9.63 -9.25
N HIS A 132 9.13 9.96 -10.47
CA HIS A 132 9.67 9.03 -11.47
C HIS A 132 11.08 8.50 -11.16
N PHE A 133 11.46 8.42 -9.89
CA PHE A 133 12.79 8.01 -9.47
C PHE A 133 12.74 6.91 -8.41
N ASN A 134 13.86 6.21 -8.29
CA ASN A 134 14.14 5.21 -7.28
C ASN A 134 15.59 5.37 -6.81
N VAL A 135 15.86 5.04 -5.56
CA VAL A 135 17.16 5.26 -4.89
C VAL A 135 18.00 3.98 -4.90
N LEU A 136 17.37 2.83 -4.67
CA LEU A 136 18.03 1.52 -4.57
C LEU A 136 17.75 0.60 -5.76
N GLY A 137 16.95 1.06 -6.72
CA GLY A 137 16.51 0.26 -7.86
C GLY A 137 15.16 -0.41 -7.66
N LEU A 138 14.56 -0.81 -8.78
CA LEU A 138 13.32 -1.60 -8.79
C LEU A 138 13.63 -3.09 -8.70
N LYS A 139 12.82 -3.82 -7.94
CA LYS A 139 12.81 -5.29 -7.85
C LYS A 139 11.66 -5.87 -8.65
N LYS A 140 11.91 -7.07 -9.18
CA LYS A 140 10.92 -7.91 -9.85
C LYS A 140 10.61 -9.07 -8.91
N ILE A 141 9.45 -9.02 -8.27
CA ILE A 141 9.09 -9.93 -7.17
C ILE A 141 8.01 -10.90 -7.67
N PRO A 142 8.25 -12.23 -7.64
CA PRO A 142 7.22 -13.20 -7.93
C PRO A 142 6.05 -13.05 -6.96
N TYR A 143 4.84 -13.02 -7.48
CA TYR A 143 3.62 -12.90 -6.69
C TYR A 143 2.58 -13.89 -7.21
N LYS A 144 2.03 -14.72 -6.33
CA LYS A 144 1.11 -15.79 -6.68
C LYS A 144 -0.03 -15.85 -5.67
N ILE A 145 -1.22 -16.14 -6.18
CA ILE A 145 -2.44 -16.34 -5.40
C ILE A 145 -3.12 -17.60 -5.90
N GLU A 146 -3.59 -18.41 -4.95
CA GLU A 146 -4.40 -19.59 -5.21
C GLU A 146 -5.66 -19.49 -4.34
N SER A 147 -6.81 -19.51 -4.98
CA SER A 147 -8.13 -19.62 -4.36
C SER A 147 -9.10 -20.20 -5.38
N SER A 148 -10.21 -20.77 -4.91
CA SER A 148 -11.24 -21.31 -5.81
C SER A 148 -11.96 -20.24 -6.63
N TRP A 149 -11.92 -18.96 -6.23
CA TRP A 149 -12.48 -17.85 -7.02
C TRP A 149 -11.51 -17.31 -8.07
N PHE A 150 -10.22 -17.22 -7.73
CA PHE A 150 -9.19 -16.73 -8.61
C PHE A 150 -7.83 -17.36 -8.30
N THR A 151 -7.18 -17.87 -9.34
CA THR A 151 -5.81 -18.37 -9.28
C THR A 151 -4.99 -17.67 -10.34
N GLY A 152 -3.80 -17.19 -9.97
CA GLY A 152 -2.92 -16.51 -10.90
C GLY A 152 -1.55 -16.21 -10.30
N GLY A 153 -0.62 -15.85 -11.17
CA GLY A 153 0.73 -15.45 -10.78
C GLY A 153 1.31 -14.45 -11.76
N CYS A 154 2.13 -13.54 -11.25
CA CYS A 154 2.79 -12.53 -12.05
C CYS A 154 4.14 -12.13 -11.41
N ILE A 155 4.84 -11.22 -12.08
CA ILE A 155 6.02 -10.56 -11.51
C ILE A 155 5.63 -9.12 -11.24
N ILE A 156 5.59 -8.73 -9.97
CA ILE A 156 5.31 -7.37 -9.55
C ILE A 156 6.60 -6.57 -9.58
N THR A 157 6.58 -5.42 -10.28
CA THR A 157 7.65 -4.43 -10.18
C THR A 157 7.42 -3.61 -8.91
N SER A 158 8.37 -3.59 -7.99
CA SER A 158 8.30 -2.79 -6.76
C SER A 158 9.69 -2.26 -6.37
N TYR A 159 9.82 -1.66 -5.20
CA TYR A 159 11.05 -1.09 -4.68
C TYR A 159 11.74 -2.05 -3.71
N GLU A 160 13.03 -1.84 -3.40
CA GLU A 160 13.67 -2.48 -2.24
C GLU A 160 12.89 -2.15 -0.96
N ILE A 161 12.87 -3.08 0.00
CA ILE A 161 12.13 -2.91 1.25
C ILE A 161 12.60 -1.68 2.02
N GLU A 162 13.91 -1.40 2.06
CA GLU A 162 14.46 -0.21 2.70
C GLU A 162 13.97 1.09 2.06
N GLU A 163 13.71 1.08 0.75
CA GLU A 163 13.21 2.25 0.05
C GLU A 163 11.73 2.48 0.35
N LEU A 164 10.92 1.43 0.41
CA LEU A 164 9.54 1.51 0.90
C LEU A 164 9.50 2.08 2.32
N LEU A 165 10.37 1.59 3.21
CA LEU A 165 10.49 2.10 4.59
C LEU A 165 11.00 3.55 4.64
N GLY A 166 11.92 3.95 3.77
CA GLY A 166 12.35 5.35 3.63
C GLY A 166 11.19 6.28 3.31
N THR A 167 10.29 5.86 2.40
CA THR A 167 9.06 6.63 2.11
C THR A 167 8.06 6.60 3.28
N LYS A 168 8.06 5.54 4.09
CA LYS A 168 7.27 5.47 5.33
C LYS A 168 7.78 6.43 6.39
N LEU A 169 9.09 6.57 6.56
CA LEU A 169 9.68 7.56 7.45
C LEU A 169 9.35 8.99 7.01
N ARG A 170 9.37 9.26 5.70
CA ARG A 170 8.89 10.53 5.14
C ARG A 170 7.42 10.77 5.47
N ALA A 171 6.57 9.78 5.23
CA ALA A 171 5.14 9.87 5.49
C ALA A 171 4.88 10.07 6.99
N LEU A 172 5.57 9.31 7.85
CA LEU A 172 5.50 9.46 9.29
C LEU A 172 5.80 10.89 9.70
N TYR A 173 6.81 11.55 9.12
CA TYR A 173 7.08 12.96 9.40
C TYR A 173 5.97 13.90 8.88
N GLN A 174 5.56 13.74 7.62
CA GLN A 174 4.68 14.69 6.93
C GLN A 174 3.20 14.61 7.34
N ARG A 175 2.72 13.48 7.87
CA ARG A 175 1.31 13.29 8.26
C ARG A 175 1.16 12.71 9.67
N ARG A 176 -0.01 12.90 10.26
CA ARG A 176 -0.40 12.34 11.56
C ARG A 176 -1.19 11.05 11.35
N LYS A 177 -0.52 9.94 11.05
CA LYS A 177 -1.15 8.61 10.93
C LYS A 177 -0.28 7.53 11.56
N GLY A 178 -0.73 6.97 12.68
CA GLY A 178 0.03 5.97 13.47
C GLY A 178 0.43 4.72 12.69
N ARG A 179 -0.29 4.38 11.61
CA ARG A 179 0.06 3.24 10.74
C ARG A 179 1.45 3.31 10.11
N ASP A 180 2.04 4.50 9.95
CA ASP A 180 3.41 4.61 9.43
C ASP A 180 4.45 4.27 10.49
N LEU A 181 4.21 4.65 11.75
CA LEU A 181 5.05 4.24 12.88
C LEU A 181 4.99 2.72 13.04
N PHE A 182 3.79 2.16 12.97
CA PHE A 182 3.59 0.71 12.99
C PHE A 182 4.35 -0.01 11.88
N ASP A 183 4.23 0.45 10.63
CA ASP A 183 4.90 -0.19 9.49
C ASP A 183 6.42 -0.20 9.64
N LEU A 184 6.99 0.89 10.15
CA LEU A 184 8.42 0.99 10.44
C LEU A 184 8.81 0.03 11.57
N TYR A 185 8.09 0.08 12.69
CA TYR A 185 8.34 -0.78 13.85
C TYR A 185 8.30 -2.24 13.44
N TRP A 186 7.21 -2.67 12.79
CA TRP A 186 7.02 -4.07 12.43
C TRP A 186 8.10 -4.58 11.48
N ALA A 187 8.47 -3.79 10.48
CA ALA A 187 9.51 -4.18 9.55
C ALA A 187 10.88 -4.28 10.24
N LEU A 188 11.22 -3.35 11.13
CA LEU A 188 12.49 -3.39 11.86
C LEU A 188 12.59 -4.52 12.89
N THR A 189 11.46 -4.98 13.43
CA THR A 189 11.44 -6.09 14.40
C THR A 189 11.37 -7.47 13.74
N ASN A 190 10.81 -7.58 12.54
CA ASN A 190 10.55 -8.87 11.89
C ASN A 190 11.43 -9.14 10.66
N GLN A 191 12.23 -8.18 10.21
CA GLN A 191 13.10 -8.33 9.04
C GLN A 191 14.49 -7.78 9.31
N ALA A 192 15.49 -8.30 8.59
CA ALA A 192 16.84 -7.78 8.61
C ALA A 192 16.94 -6.52 7.73
N ILE A 193 16.60 -5.36 8.31
CA ILE A 193 16.56 -4.08 7.58
C ILE A 193 17.87 -3.31 7.72
N ASN A 194 18.45 -2.86 6.61
CA ASN A 194 19.56 -1.92 6.64
C ASN A 194 19.08 -0.49 6.92
N ARG A 195 19.19 -0.05 8.18
CA ARG A 195 18.78 1.30 8.62
C ARG A 195 19.48 2.43 7.88
N GLN A 196 20.74 2.26 7.45
CA GLN A 196 21.46 3.29 6.69
C GLN A 196 20.83 3.50 5.31
N LYS A 197 20.45 2.42 4.62
CA LYS A 197 19.70 2.48 3.35
C LYS A 197 18.33 3.15 3.54
N VAL A 198 17.61 2.84 4.62
CA VAL A 198 16.32 3.50 4.94
C VAL A 198 16.51 5.02 5.07
N LEU A 199 17.53 5.45 5.83
CA LEU A 199 17.84 6.87 6.02
C LEU A 199 18.30 7.55 4.73
N GLN A 200 19.07 6.85 3.89
CA GLN A 200 19.45 7.33 2.56
C GLN A 200 18.21 7.60 1.70
N CYS A 201 17.29 6.63 1.64
CA CYS A 201 16.05 6.77 0.89
C CYS A 201 15.17 7.90 1.44
N TYR A 202 14.99 7.96 2.76
CA TYR A 202 14.27 9.04 3.43
C TYR A 202 14.80 10.42 3.02
N LYS A 203 16.12 10.62 3.10
CA LYS A 203 16.75 11.90 2.72
C LYS A 203 16.52 12.25 1.25
N ALA A 204 16.66 11.28 0.35
CA ALA A 204 16.42 11.49 -1.08
C ALA A 204 14.97 11.90 -1.36
N TYR A 205 14.00 11.17 -0.80
CA TYR A 205 12.58 11.50 -0.97
C TYR A 205 12.19 12.82 -0.29
N MET A 206 12.76 13.14 0.88
CA MET A 206 12.52 14.42 1.54
C MET A 206 13.09 15.58 0.74
N ASN A 207 14.33 15.49 0.24
CA ASN A 207 14.93 16.51 -0.64
C ASN A 207 14.08 16.78 -1.89
N PHE A 208 13.39 15.77 -2.41
CA PHE A 208 12.46 15.95 -3.53
C PHE A 208 11.14 16.64 -3.13
N SER A 209 10.74 16.52 -1.86
CA SER A 209 9.40 16.90 -1.39
C SER A 209 9.35 18.22 -0.65
N VAL A 210 10.47 18.66 -0.06
CA VAL A 210 10.55 19.86 0.77
C VAL A 210 11.78 20.69 0.38
N ASP A 211 11.70 22.01 0.54
CA ASP A 211 12.80 22.91 0.21
C ASP A 211 14.01 22.72 1.14
N LYS A 212 13.76 22.38 2.40
CA LYS A 212 14.79 22.17 3.42
C LYS A 212 14.50 20.92 4.24
N LEU A 213 15.48 20.03 4.32
CA LEU A 213 15.42 18.86 5.18
C LEU A 213 15.22 19.26 6.64
N PRO A 214 14.30 18.60 7.36
CA PRO A 214 14.15 18.84 8.78
C PRO A 214 15.40 18.40 9.54
N THR A 215 15.77 19.18 10.53
CA THR A 215 16.80 18.81 11.50
C THR A 215 16.29 17.66 12.38
N GLN A 216 17.23 16.94 13.00
CA GLN A 216 16.89 15.90 13.99
C GLN A 216 15.99 16.45 15.11
N LYS A 217 16.26 17.66 15.60
CA LYS A 217 15.42 18.31 16.62
C LYS A 217 13.98 18.52 16.15
N GLN A 218 13.78 18.96 14.90
CA GLN A 218 12.43 19.14 14.34
C GLN A 218 11.70 17.81 14.17
N LEU A 219 12.40 16.75 13.76
CA LEU A 219 11.84 15.40 13.68
C LEU A 219 11.39 14.89 15.05
N LEU A 220 12.21 15.07 16.09
CA LEU A 220 11.87 14.66 17.46
C LEU A 220 10.64 15.41 17.99
N VAL A 221 10.62 16.74 17.90
CA VAL A 221 9.47 17.55 18.34
C VAL A 221 8.20 17.14 17.57
N ASN A 222 8.31 16.93 16.25
CA ASN A 222 7.19 16.49 15.43
C ASN A 222 6.63 15.12 15.87
N MET A 223 7.49 14.21 16.34
CA MET A 223 7.07 12.91 16.88
C MET A 223 6.50 13.04 18.30
N GLU A 224 7.09 13.83 19.18
CA GLU A 224 6.57 14.11 20.52
C GLU A 224 5.13 14.66 20.46
N GLU A 225 4.86 15.59 19.54
CA GLU A 225 3.51 16.13 19.30
C GLU A 225 2.52 15.08 18.77
N LYS A 226 3.00 14.02 18.09
CA LYS A 226 2.14 12.93 17.60
C LYS A 226 1.89 11.90 18.69
N MET A 227 2.85 11.68 19.57
CA MET A 227 2.75 10.72 20.66
C MET A 227 1.80 11.16 21.78
N ILE A 228 1.31 12.41 21.76
CA ILE A 228 0.23 12.89 22.64
C ILE A 228 -1.12 13.06 21.90
N ASP A 229 -1.15 12.80 20.59
CA ASP A 229 -2.33 12.98 19.76
C ASP A 229 -3.16 11.68 19.72
N ASN A 230 -4.39 11.75 20.24
CA ASN A 230 -5.26 10.57 20.33
C ASN A 230 -5.61 9.98 18.96
N GLU A 231 -5.82 10.80 17.92
CA GLU A 231 -6.12 10.29 16.58
C GLU A 231 -4.93 9.49 16.04
N PHE A 232 -3.71 10.01 16.17
CA PHE A 232 -2.50 9.34 15.76
C PHE A 232 -2.34 7.98 16.46
N LEU A 233 -2.48 7.94 17.78
CA LEU A 233 -2.30 6.74 18.59
C LEU A 233 -3.35 5.66 18.31
N GLN A 234 -4.61 6.06 18.10
CA GLN A 234 -5.72 5.12 17.89
C GLN A 234 -5.88 4.63 16.45
N ASN A 235 -5.38 5.38 15.46
CA ASN A 235 -5.61 5.11 14.03
C ASN A 235 -5.20 3.70 13.57
N ILE A 236 -4.18 3.10 14.19
CA ILE A 236 -3.68 1.79 13.80
C ILE A 236 -4.52 0.64 14.37
N HIS A 237 -5.04 0.76 15.58
CA HIS A 237 -5.68 -0.35 16.28
C HIS A 237 -6.96 -0.85 15.60
N SER A 238 -7.67 0.01 14.85
CA SER A 238 -8.87 -0.39 14.10
C SER A 238 -8.58 -1.19 12.83
N ILE A 239 -7.32 -1.25 12.39
CA ILE A 239 -6.92 -1.94 11.16
C ILE A 239 -5.93 -3.07 11.41
N LEU A 240 -5.54 -3.35 12.65
CA LEU A 240 -4.70 -4.52 12.97
C LEU A 240 -5.52 -5.80 12.89
N LYS A 241 -4.84 -6.93 12.62
CA LYS A 241 -5.43 -8.24 12.90
C LYS A 241 -5.67 -8.41 14.40
N PRO A 242 -6.72 -9.15 14.81
CA PRO A 242 -7.10 -9.29 16.23
C PRO A 242 -5.97 -9.76 17.15
N GLU A 243 -5.06 -10.60 16.64
CA GLU A 243 -3.96 -11.20 17.40
C GLU A 243 -2.64 -10.40 17.38
N VAL A 244 -2.63 -9.21 16.78
CA VAL A 244 -1.44 -8.37 16.72
C VAL A 244 -1.39 -7.43 17.91
N GLU A 245 -0.49 -7.72 18.85
CA GLU A 245 -0.15 -6.80 19.94
C GLU A 245 0.79 -5.70 19.45
N TYR A 246 0.46 -4.45 19.77
CA TYR A 246 1.25 -3.29 19.36
C TYR A 246 1.13 -2.16 20.38
N ASN A 247 2.27 -1.59 20.75
CA ASN A 247 2.39 -0.45 21.64
C ASN A 247 3.09 0.72 20.92
N ASN A 248 2.42 1.87 20.81
CA ASN A 248 3.00 3.06 20.16
C ASN A 248 4.27 3.57 20.86
N GLY A 249 4.35 3.46 22.19
CA GLY A 249 5.51 3.92 22.97
C GLY A 249 6.74 3.06 22.73
N GLU A 250 6.58 1.74 22.75
CA GLU A 250 7.67 0.81 22.39
C GLU A 250 8.11 1.00 20.95
N ALA A 251 7.15 1.18 20.04
CA ALA A 251 7.42 1.48 18.65
C ALA A 251 8.23 2.76 18.49
N TRP A 252 7.86 3.83 19.19
CA TRP A 252 8.59 5.08 19.14
C TRP A 252 10.01 4.97 19.70
N ILE A 253 10.23 4.22 20.79
CA ILE A 253 11.57 4.02 21.35
C ILE A 253 12.51 3.33 20.35
N LEU A 254 11.98 2.46 19.49
CA LEU A 254 12.76 1.74 18.49
C LEU A 254 13.14 2.59 17.26
N ILE A 255 12.26 3.50 16.83
CA ILE A 255 12.35 4.26 15.57
C ILE A 255 13.21 5.52 15.72
#